data_AF-A0A2K0Y8R9-F1
#
_entry.id   AF-A0A2K0Y8R9-F1
#
_cell.length_a   1.000
_cell.length_b   1.000
_cell.length_c   1.000
_cell.angle_alpha   90.00
_cell.angle_beta   90.00
_cell.angle_gamma   90.00
#
_symmetry.space_group_name_H-M   'P 1'
#
loop_
_entity.id
_entity.type
_entity.pdbx_description
1 polymer ?
#
loop_
_entity_poly.entity_id
_entity_poly.type
_entity_poly.pdbx_seq_one_letter_code
_entity_poly.pdbx_strand_id
1 'polypeptide(L)'
;MADAPDPDAERLATYRKAVDRLPVLTRVIFLLVRLDALSYDEIALRLSIDAQAVESCLVEALGMIRIMLDGAEPRRRNDPRIALAEADLHRRHRAYCEERLAALGIAGPIPWTDHGDDDRTLMQMIVAAMPPRVYDTFFLNRVDQLSYAQISKHMGTFQWIVRHRMLRAVRHIARGPDRFEQWLRDRVSEPATIN
;
A
#
# COMPACT_ATOMS: atom_id res chain seq x y z
N MET A 1 26.53 -15.04 25.79
CA MET A 1 25.44 -14.44 26.58
C MET A 1 24.67 -13.55 25.63
N ALA A 2 23.48 -13.96 25.23
CA ALA A 2 22.64 -13.18 24.32
C ALA A 2 22.17 -11.94 25.10
N ASP A 3 22.49 -10.76 24.56
CA ASP A 3 21.98 -9.48 25.05
C ASP A 3 20.45 -9.55 25.00
N ALA A 4 19.79 -9.44 26.14
CA ALA A 4 18.34 -9.40 26.16
C ALA A 4 17.91 -8.16 25.35
N PRO A 5 16.93 -8.27 24.43
CA PRO A 5 16.52 -7.11 23.65
C PRO A 5 16.09 -5.99 24.60
N ASP A 6 16.52 -4.77 24.28
CA ASP A 6 16.12 -3.56 25.01
C ASP A 6 14.59 -3.55 25.16
N PRO A 7 14.05 -3.52 26.39
CA PRO A 7 12.60 -3.57 26.62
C PRO A 7 11.86 -2.44 25.91
N ASP A 8 12.50 -1.29 25.67
CA ASP A 8 11.89 -0.20 24.92
C ASP A 8 11.87 -0.47 23.41
N ALA A 9 12.89 -1.15 22.89
CA ALA A 9 12.91 -1.62 21.50
C ALA A 9 11.84 -2.70 21.24
N GLU A 10 11.61 -3.60 22.19
CA GLU A 10 10.57 -4.63 22.09
C GLU A 10 9.15 -4.02 22.12
N ARG A 11 8.93 -3.05 23.01
CA ARG A 11 7.67 -2.28 23.07
C ARG A 11 7.42 -1.52 21.78
N LEU A 12 8.43 -0.84 21.24
CA LEU A 12 8.32 -0.12 19.98
C LEU A 12 8.03 -1.06 18.81
N ALA A 13 8.69 -2.22 18.75
CA ALA A 13 8.43 -3.23 17.73
C ALA A 13 6.99 -3.77 17.81
N THR A 14 6.48 -3.97 19.02
CA THR A 14 5.10 -4.42 19.27
C THR A 14 4.09 -3.36 18.82
N TYR A 15 4.34 -2.10 19.17
CA TYR A 15 3.50 -0.98 18.74
C TYR A 15 3.47 -0.83 17.22
N ARG A 16 4.64 -0.90 16.58
CA ARG A 16 4.76 -0.83 15.12
C ARG A 16 3.97 -1.96 14.43
N LYS A 17 4.09 -3.19 14.93
CA LYS A 17 3.29 -4.32 14.44
C LYS A 17 1.79 -4.08 14.60
N ALA A 18 1.35 -3.49 15.72
CA ALA A 18 -0.06 -3.16 15.92
C ALA A 18 -0.54 -2.09 14.93
N VAL A 19 0.26 -1.04 14.72
CA VAL A 19 -0.03 -0.02 13.71
C VAL A 19 -0.09 -0.63 12.32
N ASP A 20 0.87 -1.46 11.91
CA ASP A 20 0.93 -2.08 10.57
C ASP A 20 -0.28 -2.98 10.26
N ARG A 21 -0.96 -3.48 11.28
CA ARG A 21 -2.18 -4.32 11.16
C ARG A 21 -3.48 -3.53 11.08
N LEU A 22 -3.44 -2.21 11.27
CA LEU A 22 -4.62 -1.38 11.10
C LEU A 22 -5.09 -1.35 9.63
N PRO A 23 -6.41 -1.23 9.39
CA PRO A 23 -6.93 -0.95 8.06
C PRO A 23 -6.27 0.27 7.42
N VAL A 24 -6.09 0.28 6.11
CA VAL A 24 -5.28 1.28 5.41
C VAL A 24 -5.74 2.71 5.72
N LEU A 25 -7.03 3.02 5.56
CA LEU A 25 -7.55 4.37 5.84
C LEU A 25 -7.33 4.76 7.31
N THR A 26 -7.72 3.88 8.23
CA THR A 26 -7.56 4.05 9.69
C THR A 26 -6.10 4.27 10.08
N ARG A 27 -5.18 3.53 9.47
CA ARG A 27 -3.72 3.63 9.67
C ARG A 27 -3.17 4.95 9.17
N VAL A 28 -3.54 5.36 7.95
CA VAL A 28 -3.10 6.63 7.37
C VAL A 28 -3.57 7.79 8.23
N ILE A 29 -4.86 7.84 8.59
CA ILE A 29 -5.41 8.89 9.46
C ILE A 29 -4.69 8.92 10.81
N PHE A 30 -4.49 7.76 11.44
CA PHE A 30 -3.78 7.66 12.70
C PHE A 30 -2.36 8.27 12.61
N LEU A 31 -1.61 7.95 11.55
CA LEU A 31 -0.25 8.46 11.35
C LEU A 31 -0.25 9.96 11.05
N LEU A 32 -1.17 10.45 10.22
CA LEU A 32 -1.28 11.89 9.91
C LEU A 32 -1.58 12.73 11.15
N VAL A 33 -2.45 12.23 12.04
CA VAL A 33 -2.76 12.92 13.30
C VAL A 33 -1.59 12.84 14.28
N ARG A 34 -0.93 11.69 14.40
CA ARG A 34 0.05 11.43 15.48
C ARG A 34 1.49 11.79 15.12
N LEU A 35 1.88 11.67 13.86
CA LEU A 35 3.24 11.94 13.39
C LEU A 35 3.32 13.26 12.63
N ASP A 36 2.36 13.51 11.74
CA ASP A 36 2.35 14.72 10.91
C ASP A 36 1.62 15.91 11.57
N ALA A 37 1.01 15.69 12.74
CA ALA A 37 0.32 16.68 13.56
C ALA A 37 -0.78 17.47 12.82
N LEU A 38 -1.39 16.87 11.79
CA LEU A 38 -2.50 17.48 11.06
C LEU A 38 -3.78 17.45 11.88
N SER A 39 -4.56 18.53 11.78
CA SER A 39 -5.90 18.60 12.36
C SER A 39 -6.89 17.73 11.58
N TYR A 40 -8.02 17.39 12.22
CA TYR A 40 -9.03 16.57 11.57
C TYR A 40 -9.65 17.27 10.36
N ASP A 41 -9.84 18.59 10.46
CA ASP A 41 -10.38 19.41 9.37
C ASP A 41 -9.41 19.47 8.18
N GLU A 42 -8.10 19.58 8.42
CA GLU A 42 -7.10 19.54 7.34
C GLU A 42 -7.09 18.19 6.63
N ILE A 43 -7.16 17.08 7.38
CA ILE A 43 -7.21 15.74 6.80
C ILE A 43 -8.52 15.55 6.02
N ALA A 44 -9.65 15.94 6.61
CA ALA A 44 -10.97 15.87 6.01
C ALA A 44 -11.03 16.65 4.69
N LEU A 45 -10.50 17.87 4.68
CA LEU A 45 -10.43 18.71 3.50
C LEU A 45 -9.57 18.06 2.40
N ARG A 46 -8.33 17.64 2.73
CA ARG A 46 -7.39 17.10 1.75
C ARG A 46 -7.82 15.75 1.17
N LEU A 47 -8.49 14.91 1.97
CA LEU A 47 -9.06 13.64 1.50
C LEU A 47 -10.47 13.81 0.93
N SER A 48 -11.10 14.97 1.08
CA SER A 48 -12.50 15.24 0.74
C SER A 48 -13.46 14.22 1.38
N ILE A 49 -13.34 14.05 2.70
CA ILE A 49 -14.21 13.19 3.53
C ILE A 49 -14.76 14.00 4.71
N ASP A 50 -15.74 13.46 5.42
CA ASP A 50 -16.29 14.09 6.64
C ASP A 50 -15.24 14.07 7.77
N ALA A 51 -15.06 15.19 8.49
CA ALA A 51 -14.23 15.28 9.68
C ALA A 51 -14.67 14.28 10.77
N GLN A 52 -15.96 13.96 10.84
CA GLN A 52 -16.47 12.91 11.72
C GLN A 52 -16.01 11.51 11.31
N ALA A 53 -15.75 11.25 10.03
CA ALA A 53 -15.15 10.00 9.59
C ALA A 53 -13.66 9.93 9.99
N VAL A 54 -12.94 11.06 9.93
CA VAL A 54 -11.55 11.15 10.44
C VAL A 54 -11.49 10.84 11.92
N GLU A 55 -12.36 11.45 12.72
CA GLU A 55 -12.49 11.18 14.15
C GLU A 55 -12.82 9.70 14.43
N SER A 56 -13.82 9.14 13.73
CA SER A 56 -14.18 7.73 13.86
C SER A 56 -13.00 6.79 13.54
N CYS A 57 -12.22 7.08 12.51
CA CYS A 57 -11.00 6.33 12.18
C CYS A 57 -9.97 6.40 13.31
N LEU A 58 -9.74 7.58 13.91
CA LEU A 58 -8.79 7.68 15.03
C LEU A 58 -9.26 6.86 16.24
N VAL A 59 -10.55 6.94 16.58
CA VAL A 59 -11.14 6.14 17.68
C VAL A 59 -10.99 4.65 17.40
N GLU A 60 -11.25 4.21 16.16
CA GLU A 60 -11.05 2.82 15.75
C GLU A 60 -9.58 2.41 15.88
N ALA A 61 -8.63 3.22 15.38
CA ALA A 61 -7.20 2.94 15.46
C ALA A 61 -6.74 2.72 16.90
N LEU A 62 -7.08 3.64 17.80
CA LEU A 62 -6.70 3.56 19.22
C LEU A 62 -7.31 2.33 19.89
N GLY A 63 -8.57 2.01 19.59
CA GLY A 63 -9.25 0.82 20.09
C GLY A 63 -8.59 -0.47 19.62
N MET A 64 -8.29 -0.58 18.33
CA MET A 64 -7.63 -1.75 17.73
C MET A 64 -6.21 -1.93 18.26
N ILE A 65 -5.42 -0.84 18.37
CA ILE A 65 -4.06 -0.89 18.94
C ILE A 65 -4.13 -1.41 20.37
N ARG A 66 -5.00 -0.86 21.21
CA ARG A 66 -5.15 -1.32 22.60
C ARG A 66 -5.43 -2.82 22.68
N ILE A 67 -6.42 -3.31 21.92
CA ILE A 67 -6.78 -4.74 21.89
C ILE A 67 -5.58 -5.61 21.46
N MET A 68 -4.82 -5.18 20.45
CA MET A 68 -3.62 -5.89 19.99
C MET A 68 -2.50 -5.90 21.04
N LEU A 69 -2.30 -4.79 21.76
CA LEU A 69 -1.33 -4.71 22.85
C LEU A 69 -1.73 -5.59 24.04
N ASP A 70 -3.04 -5.77 24.25
CA ASP A 70 -3.59 -6.72 25.23
C ASP A 70 -3.50 -8.20 24.76
N GLY A 71 -2.93 -8.45 23.57
CA GLY A 71 -2.71 -9.79 23.02
C GLY A 71 -3.93 -10.41 22.33
N ALA A 72 -4.97 -9.62 22.06
CA ALA A 72 -6.20 -10.07 21.43
C ALA A 72 -6.30 -9.65 19.95
N GLU A 73 -7.15 -10.35 19.20
CA GLU A 73 -7.41 -10.05 17.80
C GLU A 73 -8.44 -8.90 17.69
N PRO A 74 -8.08 -7.77 17.06
CA PRO A 74 -9.01 -6.66 16.90
C PRO A 74 -10.06 -6.98 15.85
N ARG A 75 -11.28 -6.46 16.03
CA ARG A 75 -12.33 -6.51 15.02
C ARG A 75 -12.59 -5.10 14.50
N ARG A 76 -12.82 -4.99 13.19
CA ARG A 76 -13.31 -3.76 12.56
C ARG A 76 -14.55 -3.27 13.28
N ARG A 77 -14.61 -1.98 13.59
CA ARG A 77 -15.84 -1.35 14.06
C ARG A 77 -16.75 -1.21 12.85
N ASN A 78 -18.01 -1.65 12.96
CA ASN A 78 -19.00 -1.46 11.90
C ASN A 78 -19.51 -0.01 11.91
N ASP A 79 -18.61 0.97 11.73
CA ASP A 79 -18.94 2.39 11.71
C ASP A 79 -19.31 2.80 10.27
N PRO A 80 -20.57 3.23 10.02
CA PRO A 80 -21.02 3.58 8.67
C PRO A 80 -20.25 4.78 8.09
N ARG A 81 -19.72 5.67 8.93
CA ARG A 81 -18.95 6.84 8.47
C ARG A 81 -17.62 6.42 7.86
N ILE A 82 -16.94 5.49 8.53
CA ILE A 82 -15.69 4.90 8.02
C ILE A 82 -15.97 4.14 6.73
N ALA A 83 -17.02 3.29 6.72
CA ALA A 83 -17.36 2.50 5.54
C ALA A 83 -17.69 3.36 4.31
N LEU A 84 -18.46 4.44 4.49
CA LEU A 84 -18.79 5.36 3.40
C LEU A 84 -17.55 6.12 2.89
N ALA A 85 -16.70 6.61 3.79
CA ALA A 85 -15.47 7.30 3.42
C ALA A 85 -14.49 6.36 2.69
N GLU A 86 -14.30 5.14 3.20
CA GLU A 86 -13.42 4.12 2.62
C GLU A 86 -13.92 3.72 1.22
N ALA A 87 -15.22 3.46 1.04
CA ALA A 87 -15.81 3.13 -0.25
C ALA A 87 -15.65 4.27 -1.29
N ASP A 88 -15.88 5.52 -0.88
CA ASP A 88 -15.69 6.68 -1.76
C ASP A 88 -14.22 6.86 -2.18
N LEU A 89 -13.28 6.74 -1.23
CA LEU A 89 -11.86 6.84 -1.49
C LEU A 89 -11.37 5.71 -2.41
N HIS A 90 -11.82 4.47 -2.20
CA HIS A 90 -11.52 3.35 -3.10
C HIS A 90 -12.05 3.61 -4.51
N ARG A 91 -13.28 4.11 -4.66
CA ARG A 91 -13.83 4.46 -5.98
C ARG A 91 -12.97 5.49 -6.70
N ARG A 92 -12.53 6.55 -6.00
CA ARG A 92 -11.65 7.59 -6.56
C ARG A 92 -10.25 7.05 -6.90
N HIS A 93 -9.70 6.18 -6.05
CA HIS A 93 -8.42 5.52 -6.31
C HIS A 93 -8.49 4.60 -7.53
N ARG A 94 -9.56 3.82 -7.67
CA ARG A 94 -9.78 2.95 -8.85
C ARG A 94 -9.82 3.75 -10.15
N ALA A 95 -10.51 4.90 -10.16
CA ALA A 95 -10.52 5.80 -11.31
C ALA A 95 -9.10 6.32 -11.64
N TYR A 96 -8.35 6.76 -10.62
CA TYR A 96 -6.93 7.12 -10.78
C TYR A 96 -6.10 5.97 -11.38
N CYS A 97 -6.30 4.74 -10.91
CA CYS A 97 -5.57 3.58 -11.39
C CYS A 97 -5.89 3.25 -12.85
N GLU A 98 -7.16 3.34 -13.25
CA GLU A 98 -7.60 3.14 -14.62
C GLU A 98 -6.93 4.14 -15.56
N GLU A 99 -6.93 5.43 -15.21
CA GLU A 99 -6.25 6.47 -15.99
C GLU A 99 -4.74 6.22 -16.12
N ARG A 100 -4.08 5.84 -15.01
CA ARG A 100 -2.65 5.56 -15.00
C ARG A 100 -2.27 4.32 -15.81
N LEU A 101 -3.06 3.25 -15.73
CA LEU A 101 -2.82 2.04 -16.52
C LEU A 101 -3.07 2.29 -18.01
N ALA A 102 -4.11 3.05 -18.35
CA ALA A 102 -4.35 3.48 -19.73
C ALA A 102 -3.17 4.28 -20.29
N ALA A 103 -2.59 5.20 -19.51
CA ALA A 103 -1.40 5.96 -19.90
C ALA A 103 -0.14 5.08 -20.14
N LEU A 104 -0.08 3.89 -19.54
CA LEU A 104 0.98 2.90 -19.77
C LEU A 104 0.69 1.98 -20.95
N GLY A 105 -0.45 2.14 -21.63
CA GLY A 105 -0.89 1.25 -22.70
C GLY A 105 -1.36 -0.12 -22.19
N ILE A 106 -1.65 -0.25 -20.90
CA ILE A 106 -2.20 -1.47 -20.29
C ILE A 106 -3.72 -1.37 -20.41
N ALA A 107 -4.27 -1.89 -21.50
CA ALA A 107 -5.69 -1.87 -21.79
C ALA A 107 -6.38 -3.15 -21.27
N GLY A 108 -7.54 -2.99 -20.63
CA GLY A 108 -8.40 -4.10 -20.23
C GLY A 108 -9.28 -3.74 -19.03
N PRO A 109 -10.43 -4.40 -18.86
CA PRO A 109 -11.24 -4.24 -17.66
C PRO A 109 -10.44 -4.70 -16.44
N ILE A 110 -10.38 -3.86 -15.41
CA ILE A 110 -9.74 -4.22 -14.14
C ILE A 110 -10.77 -5.04 -13.34
N PRO A 111 -10.44 -6.28 -12.92
CA PRO A 111 -11.34 -7.09 -12.12
C PRO A 111 -11.30 -6.62 -10.67
N TRP A 112 -11.87 -5.44 -10.42
CA TRP A 112 -12.03 -4.90 -9.08
C TRP A 112 -12.78 -5.89 -8.20
N THR A 113 -12.24 -6.17 -7.02
CA THR A 113 -12.89 -7.08 -6.07
C THR A 113 -13.64 -6.25 -5.03
N ASP A 114 -14.80 -6.75 -4.62
CA ASP A 114 -15.57 -6.12 -3.53
C ASP A 114 -14.83 -6.19 -2.18
N HIS A 115 -13.84 -7.08 -2.07
CA HIS A 115 -13.07 -7.33 -0.85
C HIS A 115 -11.88 -6.36 -0.67
N GLY A 116 -11.62 -5.46 -1.62
CA GLY A 116 -10.68 -4.35 -1.44
C GLY A 116 -9.19 -4.69 -1.58
N ASP A 117 -8.82 -5.84 -2.16
CA ASP A 117 -7.41 -6.13 -2.49
C ASP A 117 -7.01 -5.52 -3.85
N ASP A 118 -7.35 -4.24 -4.03
CA ASP A 118 -7.12 -3.48 -5.27
C ASP A 118 -5.63 -3.43 -5.61
N ASP A 119 -4.77 -3.25 -4.61
CA ASP A 119 -3.31 -3.22 -4.76
C ASP A 119 -2.75 -4.52 -5.37
N ARG A 120 -3.28 -5.68 -4.97
CA ARG A 120 -2.88 -6.96 -5.54
C ARG A 120 -3.37 -7.10 -6.98
N THR A 121 -4.63 -6.76 -7.26
CA THR A 121 -5.18 -6.78 -8.62
C THR A 121 -4.33 -5.92 -9.56
N LEU A 122 -3.98 -4.70 -9.11
CA LEU A 122 -3.13 -3.79 -9.88
C LEU A 122 -1.72 -4.35 -10.10
N MET A 123 -1.08 -4.89 -9.06
CA MET A 123 0.24 -5.49 -9.19
C MET A 123 0.23 -6.67 -10.19
N GLN A 124 -0.81 -7.51 -10.14
CA GLN A 124 -0.96 -8.62 -11.09
C GLN A 124 -1.08 -8.12 -12.53
N MET A 125 -1.87 -7.07 -12.78
CA MET A 125 -2.00 -6.49 -14.12
C MET A 125 -0.69 -5.88 -14.63
N ILE A 126 0.01 -5.12 -13.78
CA ILE A 126 1.30 -4.50 -14.14
C ILE A 126 2.35 -5.59 -14.43
N VAL A 127 2.41 -6.64 -13.63
CA VAL A 127 3.35 -7.75 -13.86
C VAL A 127 2.98 -8.52 -15.14
N ALA A 128 1.69 -8.77 -15.39
CA ALA A 128 1.23 -9.46 -16.60
C ALA A 128 1.48 -8.67 -17.90
N ALA A 129 1.53 -7.33 -17.81
CA ALA A 129 1.85 -6.46 -18.94
C ALA A 129 3.36 -6.39 -19.27
N MET A 130 4.23 -7.00 -18.45
CA MET A 130 5.66 -7.00 -18.72
C MET A 130 6.00 -7.80 -19.99
N PRO A 131 7.03 -7.39 -20.75
CA PRO A 131 7.53 -8.21 -21.85
C PRO A 131 7.91 -9.62 -21.36
N PRO A 132 7.65 -10.71 -22.13
CA PRO A 132 7.78 -12.09 -21.64
C PRO A 132 9.14 -12.40 -20.98
N ARG A 133 10.24 -11.98 -21.61
CA ARG A 133 11.58 -12.22 -21.05
C ARG A 133 11.87 -11.43 -19.77
N VAL A 134 11.24 -10.27 -19.61
CA VAL A 134 11.31 -9.47 -18.38
C VAL A 134 10.49 -10.16 -17.28
N TYR A 135 9.27 -10.59 -17.60
CA TYR A 135 8.41 -11.38 -16.72
C TYR A 135 9.13 -12.64 -16.22
N ASP A 136 9.63 -13.50 -17.12
CA ASP A 136 10.30 -14.76 -16.76
C ASP A 136 11.48 -14.51 -15.81
N THR A 137 12.30 -13.51 -16.13
CA THR A 137 13.47 -13.16 -15.31
C THR A 137 13.06 -12.66 -13.93
N PHE A 138 12.02 -11.83 -13.87
CA PHE A 138 11.48 -11.30 -12.62
C PHE A 138 10.87 -12.42 -11.77
N PHE A 139 10.11 -13.34 -12.38
CA PHE A 139 9.48 -14.47 -11.70
C PHE A 139 10.53 -15.42 -11.11
N LEU A 140 11.52 -15.84 -11.91
CA LEU A 140 12.62 -16.69 -11.43
C LEU A 140 13.39 -16.06 -10.26
N ASN A 141 13.55 -14.73 -10.26
CA ASN A 141 14.25 -14.04 -9.18
C ASN A 141 13.39 -13.83 -7.93
N ARG A 142 12.12 -13.44 -8.11
CA ARG A 142 11.26 -12.99 -7.00
C ARG A 142 10.41 -14.09 -6.40
N VAL A 143 10.01 -15.07 -7.20
CA VAL A 143 9.20 -16.21 -6.76
C VAL A 143 10.09 -17.40 -6.48
N ASP A 144 10.94 -17.78 -7.43
CA ASP A 144 11.82 -18.95 -7.30
C ASP A 144 13.14 -18.65 -6.58
N GLN A 145 13.35 -17.39 -6.19
CA GLN A 145 14.50 -16.91 -5.41
C GLN A 145 15.87 -17.23 -6.03
N LEU A 146 15.92 -17.42 -7.36
CA LEU A 146 17.17 -17.69 -8.04
C LEU A 146 18.05 -16.44 -8.10
N SER A 147 19.36 -16.64 -7.86
CA SER A 147 20.37 -15.61 -8.06
C SER A 147 20.55 -15.28 -9.55
N TYR A 148 21.15 -14.13 -9.85
CA TYR A 148 21.37 -13.72 -11.23
C TYR A 148 22.25 -14.71 -12.01
N ALA A 149 23.20 -15.36 -11.33
CA ALA A 149 24.06 -16.40 -11.92
C ALA A 149 23.27 -17.69 -12.24
N GLN A 150 22.34 -18.09 -11.38
CA GLN A 150 21.46 -19.24 -11.64
C GLN A 150 20.51 -18.95 -12.80
N ILE A 151 19.89 -17.76 -12.82
CA ILE A 151 19.00 -17.33 -13.91
C ILE A 151 19.75 -17.26 -15.24
N SER A 152 20.97 -16.72 -15.24
CA SER A 152 21.77 -16.61 -16.46
C SER A 152 22.09 -17.99 -17.05
N LYS A 153 22.43 -18.96 -16.21
CA LYS A 153 22.62 -20.36 -16.63
C LYS A 153 21.31 -20.98 -17.12
N HIS A 154 20.22 -20.81 -16.37
CA HIS A 154 18.91 -21.38 -16.70
C HIS A 154 18.36 -20.87 -18.05
N MET A 155 18.51 -19.57 -18.33
CA MET A 155 18.00 -18.94 -19.55
C MET A 155 19.01 -18.93 -20.72
N GLY A 156 20.21 -19.52 -20.56
CA GLY A 156 21.26 -19.49 -21.58
C GLY A 156 21.71 -18.06 -21.96
N THR A 157 21.90 -17.20 -20.96
CA THR A 157 22.21 -15.78 -21.15
C THR A 157 23.30 -15.29 -20.18
N PHE A 158 23.61 -13.99 -20.21
CA PHE A 158 24.63 -13.37 -19.35
C PHE A 158 24.00 -12.65 -18.15
N GLN A 159 24.71 -12.58 -17.02
CA GLN A 159 24.21 -11.91 -15.80
C GLN A 159 23.87 -10.42 -16.02
N TRP A 160 24.60 -9.72 -16.89
CA TRP A 160 24.29 -8.32 -17.19
C TRP A 160 22.94 -8.15 -17.91
N ILE A 161 22.54 -9.14 -18.74
CA ILE A 161 21.22 -9.17 -19.38
C ILE A 161 20.13 -9.40 -18.32
N VAL A 162 20.38 -10.31 -17.37
CA VAL A 162 19.47 -10.55 -16.22
C VAL A 162 19.29 -9.26 -15.43
N ARG A 163 20.38 -8.57 -15.06
CA ARG A 163 20.33 -7.27 -14.37
C ARG A 163 19.53 -6.23 -15.16
N HIS A 164 19.78 -6.11 -16.46
CA HIS A 164 19.05 -5.18 -17.31
C HIS A 164 17.54 -5.48 -17.34
N ARG A 165 17.15 -6.76 -17.44
CA ARG A 165 15.74 -7.18 -17.38
C ARG A 165 15.11 -6.88 -16.02
N MET A 166 15.82 -7.14 -14.91
CA MET A 166 15.36 -6.79 -13.57
C MET A 166 15.12 -5.28 -13.41
N LEU A 167 16.03 -4.44 -13.92
CA LEU A 167 15.84 -2.99 -13.92
C LEU A 167 14.63 -2.57 -14.76
N ARG A 168 14.36 -3.22 -15.89
CA ARG A 168 13.14 -2.97 -16.67
C ARG A 168 11.88 -3.38 -15.92
N ALA A 169 11.88 -4.52 -15.22
CA ALA A 169 10.76 -4.94 -14.38
C ALA A 169 10.47 -3.91 -13.27
N VAL A 170 11.50 -3.47 -12.55
CA VAL A 170 11.37 -2.45 -11.49
C VAL A 170 10.83 -1.14 -12.06
N ARG A 171 11.33 -0.67 -13.21
CA ARG A 171 10.80 0.54 -13.86
C ARG A 171 9.36 0.38 -14.34
N HIS A 172 8.96 -0.82 -14.76
CA HIS A 172 7.59 -1.09 -15.16
C HIS A 172 6.64 -1.01 -13.96
N ILE A 173 7.03 -1.59 -12.82
CA ILE A 173 6.28 -1.49 -11.55
C ILE A 173 6.23 -0.03 -11.06
N ALA A 174 7.37 0.66 -11.02
CA ALA A 174 7.47 2.01 -10.48
C ALA A 174 6.71 3.07 -11.31
N ARG A 175 6.37 2.77 -12.56
CA ARG A 175 5.55 3.65 -13.41
C ARG A 175 4.05 3.42 -13.23
N GLY A 176 3.67 2.30 -12.63
CA GLY A 176 2.29 1.96 -12.30
C GLY A 176 1.63 2.98 -11.37
N PRO A 177 0.31 2.87 -11.17
CA PRO A 177 -0.38 3.66 -10.14
C PRO A 177 0.18 3.38 -8.75
N ASP A 178 0.14 4.39 -7.90
CA ASP A 178 0.45 4.25 -6.48
C ASP A 178 -0.55 3.33 -5.78
N ARG A 179 -0.04 2.60 -4.79
CA ARG A 179 -0.88 1.82 -3.87
C ARG A 179 -1.83 2.73 -3.13
N PHE A 180 -2.99 2.19 -2.72
CA PHE A 180 -4.05 2.98 -2.07
C PHE A 180 -3.52 3.83 -0.91
N GLU A 181 -2.71 3.23 -0.04
CA GLU A 181 -2.09 3.93 1.08
C GLU A 181 -1.19 5.11 0.67
N GLN A 182 -0.33 4.89 -0.33
CA GLN A 182 0.60 5.93 -0.80
C GLN A 182 -0.18 7.05 -1.48
N TRP A 183 -1.18 6.70 -2.29
CA TRP A 183 -2.07 7.64 -2.94
C TRP A 183 -2.84 8.52 -1.94
N LEU A 184 -3.27 7.97 -0.80
CA LEU A 184 -3.86 8.77 0.29
C LEU A 184 -2.84 9.74 0.90
N ARG A 185 -1.62 9.29 1.18
CA ARG A 185 -0.56 10.16 1.74
C ARG A 185 -0.19 11.29 0.80
N ASP A 186 -0.09 11.01 -0.49
CA ASP A 186 0.26 12.02 -1.50
C ASP A 186 -0.82 13.09 -1.58
N ARG A 187 -2.10 12.71 -1.55
CA ARG A 187 -3.23 13.66 -1.48
C ARG A 187 -3.21 14.55 -0.26
N VAL A 188 -2.77 14.02 0.88
CA VAL A 188 -2.63 14.81 2.10
C VAL A 188 -1.35 15.65 2.08
N SER A 189 -0.33 15.27 1.31
CA SER A 189 0.92 16.03 1.20
C SER A 189 0.85 17.15 0.17
N GLU A 190 -0.08 17.09 -0.78
CA GLU A 190 -0.34 18.15 -1.74
C GLU A 190 -0.83 19.42 -1.00
N PRO A 191 -0.21 20.59 -1.25
CA PRO A 191 -0.69 21.84 -0.66
C PRO A 191 -2.12 22.09 -1.13
N ALA A 192 -3.02 22.39 -0.19
CA ALA A 192 -4.39 22.77 -0.51
C ALA A 192 -4.35 23.93 -1.50
N THR A 193 -4.77 23.67 -2.74
CA THR A 193 -4.87 24.71 -3.76
C THR A 193 -5.99 25.63 -3.32
N ILE A 194 -5.63 26.81 -2.83
CA ILE A 194 -6.57 27.88 -2.51
C ILE A 194 -7.11 28.36 -3.86
N ASN A 195 -8.35 27.99 -4.19
CA ASN A 195 -9.14 28.63 -5.25
C ASN A 195 -9.78 29.91 -4.71
#